data_AF-A0A922M436-F1
#
_entry.id   AF-A0A922M436-F1
#
_cell.length_a   1.000
_cell.length_b   1.000
_cell.length_c   1.000
_cell.angle_alpha   90.00
_cell.angle_beta   90.00
_cell.angle_gamma   90.00
#
_symmetry.space_group_name_H-M   'P 1'
#
loop_
_entity.id
_entity.type
_entity.pdbx_description
1 polymer ?
#
loop_
_entity_poly.entity_id
_entity_poly.type
_entity_poly.pdbx_seq_one_letter_code
_entity_poly.pdbx_strand_id
1 'polypeptide(L)'
;MGLSTNCWKYLVLIFNVLFAMSAVVLFGVSGFLIYKLFIYRHFIGVNVEYPAILLLMMAIITCSIAWIGWRTTKSMHQIHVIITGILILLVVVIEFSCFVWAMVVWDNVEIDIKSTLSHYFEHTLTKTDTTDVDIIRWDRIQVKVSKPLLRIFWLEV
;
A
#
# COMPACT_ATOMS: atom_id res chain seq x y z
N MET A 1 -40.18 -20.27 -12.12
CA MET A 1 -38.87 -20.51 -11.47
C MET A 1 -37.78 -19.84 -12.31
N GLY A 2 -37.34 -18.62 -11.98
CA GLY A 2 -36.39 -17.91 -12.85
C GLY A 2 -35.83 -16.59 -12.33
N LEU A 3 -36.49 -15.96 -11.35
CA LEU A 3 -35.97 -14.71 -10.77
C LEU A 3 -34.72 -14.94 -9.90
N SER A 4 -34.71 -16.00 -9.09
CA SER A 4 -33.64 -16.27 -8.11
C SER A 4 -32.28 -16.58 -8.74
N THR A 5 -32.24 -17.37 -9.82
CA THR A 5 -30.99 -17.73 -10.51
C THR A 5 -30.40 -16.57 -11.30
N ASN A 6 -31.25 -15.65 -11.79
CA ASN A 6 -30.80 -14.41 -12.41
C ASN A 6 -30.25 -13.44 -11.35
N CYS A 7 -30.89 -13.32 -10.19
CA CYS A 7 -30.41 -12.49 -9.08
C CYS A 7 -28.99 -12.88 -8.63
N TRP A 8 -28.72 -14.19 -8.51
CA TRP A 8 -27.39 -14.68 -8.14
C TRP A 8 -26.31 -14.27 -9.15
N LYS A 9 -26.61 -14.32 -10.46
CA LYS A 9 -25.68 -13.89 -11.52
C LYS A 9 -25.34 -12.41 -11.42
N TYR A 10 -26.34 -11.56 -11.20
CA TYR A 10 -26.13 -10.11 -11.06
C TYR A 10 -25.33 -9.79 -9.79
N LEU A 11 -25.58 -10.50 -8.69
CA LEU A 11 -24.84 -10.33 -7.44
C LEU A 11 -23.35 -10.63 -7.64
N VAL A 12 -23.00 -11.79 -8.23
CA VAL A 12 -21.61 -12.15 -8.52
C VAL A 12 -20.94 -11.13 -9.47
N LEU A 13 -21.68 -10.64 -10.48
CA LEU A 13 -21.17 -9.65 -11.41
C LEU A 13 -20.88 -8.31 -10.72
N ILE A 14 -21.78 -7.84 -9.84
CA ILE A 14 -21.59 -6.60 -9.08
C ILE A 14 -20.38 -6.72 -8.15
N PHE A 15 -20.23 -7.84 -7.43
CA PHE A 15 -19.05 -8.06 -6.58
C PHE A 15 -17.75 -8.10 -7.39
N ASN A 16 -17.73 -8.71 -8.57
CA ASN A 16 -16.55 -8.70 -9.43
C ASN A 16 -16.17 -7.27 -9.89
N VAL A 17 -17.15 -6.42 -10.18
CA VAL A 17 -16.91 -5.02 -10.54
C VAL A 17 -16.39 -4.23 -9.34
N LEU A 18 -16.99 -4.39 -8.16
CA LEU A 18 -16.52 -3.75 -6.93
C LEU A 18 -15.09 -4.16 -6.60
N PHE A 19 -14.78 -5.45 -6.78
CA PHE A 19 -13.44 -6.00 -6.59
C PHE A 19 -12.41 -5.43 -7.58
N ALA A 20 -12.81 -5.23 -8.85
CA ALA A 20 -11.95 -4.56 -9.82
C ALA A 20 -11.67 -3.10 -9.40
N MET A 21 -12.69 -2.38 -8.92
CA MET A 21 -12.54 -1.00 -8.46
C MET A 21 -11.61 -0.90 -7.24
N SER A 22 -11.70 -1.84 -6.28
CA SER A 22 -10.79 -1.85 -5.12
C SER A 22 -9.34 -2.10 -5.53
N ALA A 23 -9.09 -3.01 -6.49
CA ALA A 23 -7.75 -3.26 -7.01
C ALA A 23 -7.14 -2.01 -7.67
N VAL A 24 -7.94 -1.23 -8.40
CA VAL A 24 -7.49 0.05 -9.00
C VAL A 24 -7.12 1.07 -7.93
N VAL A 25 -7.92 1.20 -6.87
CA VAL A 25 -7.60 2.09 -5.74
C VAL A 25 -6.31 1.65 -5.06
N LEU A 26 -6.14 0.35 -4.78
CA LEU A 26 -4.93 -0.20 -4.18
C LEU A 26 -3.70 0.00 -5.07
N PHE A 27 -3.85 -0.12 -6.39
CA PHE A 27 -2.79 0.18 -7.34
C PHE A 27 -2.37 1.66 -7.27
N GLY A 28 -3.33 2.57 -7.21
CA GLY A 28 -3.09 4.01 -7.06
C GLY A 28 -2.38 4.37 -5.75
N VAL A 29 -2.87 3.85 -4.62
CA VAL A 29 -2.27 4.07 -3.29
C VAL A 29 -0.85 3.50 -3.24
N SER A 30 -0.64 2.28 -3.72
CA SER A 30 0.68 1.64 -3.74
C SER A 30 1.66 2.40 -4.63
N GLY A 31 1.22 2.86 -5.81
CA GLY A 31 2.03 3.69 -6.69
C GLY A 31 2.42 5.03 -6.06
N PHE A 32 1.48 5.68 -5.37
CA PHE A 32 1.75 6.92 -4.63
C PHE A 32 2.75 6.71 -3.49
N LEU A 33 2.61 5.62 -2.73
CA LEU A 33 3.54 5.27 -1.66
C LEU A 33 4.94 5.02 -2.20
N ILE A 34 5.09 4.25 -3.29
CA ILE A 34 6.39 4.01 -3.94
C ILE A 34 7.01 5.31 -4.44
N TYR A 35 6.23 6.20 -5.06
CA TYR A 35 6.72 7.51 -5.51
C TYR A 35 7.28 8.34 -4.36
N LYS A 36 6.55 8.40 -3.24
CA LYS A 36 7.02 9.07 -2.01
C LYS A 36 8.28 8.41 -1.48
N LEU A 37 8.31 7.08 -1.42
CA LEU A 37 9.45 6.31 -0.93
C LEU A 37 10.72 6.55 -1.77
N PHE A 38 10.58 6.60 -3.09
CA PHE A 38 11.69 6.83 -4.01
C PHE A 38 12.36 8.19 -3.79
N ILE A 39 11.59 9.21 -3.40
CA ILE A 39 12.08 10.54 -3.04
C ILE A 39 12.89 10.55 -1.73
N TYR A 40 12.57 9.65 -0.80
CA TYR A 40 13.25 9.52 0.50
C TYR A 40 14.30 8.39 0.55
N ARG A 41 14.43 7.60 -0.53
CA ARG A 41 15.38 6.49 -0.67
C ARG A 41 16.83 6.84 -0.36
N HIS A 42 17.21 8.10 -0.58
CA HIS A 42 18.56 8.57 -0.26
C HIS A 42 18.84 8.70 1.25
N PHE A 43 17.80 8.67 2.09
CA PHE A 43 17.89 8.89 3.54
C PHE A 43 17.40 7.70 4.40
N ILE A 44 16.67 6.73 3.83
CA ILE A 44 16.07 5.62 4.59
C ILE A 44 16.54 4.27 4.04
N GLY A 45 16.95 3.38 4.95
CA GLY A 45 17.49 2.06 4.63
C GLY A 45 16.49 1.13 3.92
N VAL A 46 17.06 0.18 3.17
CA VAL A 46 16.44 -0.78 2.24
C VAL A 46 15.22 -1.57 2.74
N ASN A 47 14.95 -1.59 4.05
CA ASN A 47 13.90 -2.44 4.64
C ASN A 47 12.48 -1.87 4.54
N VAL A 48 12.33 -0.60 4.16
CA VAL A 48 11.01 0.07 4.13
C VAL A 48 10.29 -0.11 2.78
N GLU A 49 11.01 -0.54 1.73
CA GLU A 49 10.44 -0.66 0.37
C GLU A 49 9.57 -1.92 0.18
N TYR A 50 9.84 -2.96 0.96
CA TYR A 50 9.20 -4.28 0.83
C TYR A 50 7.66 -4.26 0.94
N PRO A 51 7.01 -3.65 1.95
CA PRO A 51 5.56 -3.66 2.06
C PRO A 51 4.86 -2.95 0.91
N ALA A 52 5.43 -1.83 0.40
CA ALA A 52 4.84 -1.07 -0.70
C ALA A 52 4.92 -1.83 -2.04
N ILE A 53 6.03 -2.53 -2.30
CA ILE A 53 6.21 -3.34 -3.51
C ILE A 53 5.29 -4.57 -3.48
N LEU A 54 5.16 -5.23 -2.33
CA LEU A 54 4.28 -6.39 -2.16
C LEU A 54 2.81 -6.02 -2.39
N LEU A 55 2.35 -4.89 -1.84
CA LEU A 55 1.00 -4.37 -2.09
C LEU A 55 0.75 -4.09 -3.58
N LEU A 56 1.74 -3.52 -4.27
CA LEU A 56 1.63 -3.26 -5.71
C LEU A 56 1.54 -4.56 -6.53
N MET A 57 2.36 -5.57 -6.22
CA MET A 57 2.29 -6.86 -6.92
C MET A 57 0.94 -7.55 -6.72
N MET A 58 0.41 -7.52 -5.49
CA MET A 58 -0.91 -8.09 -5.19
C MET A 58 -2.02 -7.39 -5.95
N ALA A 59 -2.01 -6.05 -6.04
CA ALA A 59 -3.00 -5.28 -6.80
C ALA A 59 -3.03 -5.64 -8.30
N ILE A 60 -1.87 -5.94 -8.90
CA ILE A 60 -1.78 -6.36 -10.31
C ILE A 60 -2.40 -7.76 -10.50
N ILE A 61 -2.13 -8.67 -9.56
CA ILE A 61 -2.69 -10.04 -9.58
C ILE A 61 -4.20 -9.98 -9.41
N THR A 62 -4.72 -9.20 -8.46
CA THR A 62 -6.15 -9.08 -8.20
C THR A 62 -6.89 -8.43 -9.37
N CYS A 63 -6.29 -7.42 -10.02
CA CYS A 63 -6.81 -6.85 -11.26
C CYS A 63 -6.88 -7.89 -12.41
N SER A 64 -5.86 -8.73 -12.55
CA SER A 64 -5.84 -9.80 -13.55
C SER A 64 -6.93 -10.85 -13.30
N ILE A 65 -7.14 -11.22 -12.04
CA ILE A 65 -8.20 -12.16 -11.64
C ILE A 65 -9.60 -11.55 -11.90
N ALA A 66 -9.80 -10.27 -11.56
CA ALA A 66 -11.07 -9.57 -11.80
C ALA A 66 -11.42 -9.51 -13.30
N TRP A 67 -10.40 -9.31 -14.16
CA TRP A 67 -10.54 -9.35 -15.61
C TRP A 67 -10.95 -10.74 -16.13
N ILE A 68 -10.34 -11.80 -15.60
CA ILE A 68 -10.71 -13.19 -15.93
C ILE A 68 -12.12 -13.53 -15.41
N GLY A 69 -12.49 -13.05 -14.22
CA GLY A 69 -13.82 -13.22 -13.63
C GLY A 69 -14.93 -12.60 -14.48
N TRP A 70 -14.67 -11.42 -15.05
CA TRP A 70 -15.59 -10.77 -15.99
C TRP A 70 -15.82 -11.61 -17.25
N ARG A 71 -14.75 -12.13 -17.85
CA ARG A 71 -14.81 -12.99 -19.06
C ARG A 71 -15.58 -14.28 -18.79
N THR A 72 -15.35 -14.89 -17.63
CA THR A 72 -16.00 -16.15 -17.22
C THR A 72 -17.50 -15.96 -16.98
N THR A 73 -17.91 -14.83 -16.38
CA THR A 73 -19.33 -14.52 -16.12
C THR A 73 -20.13 -14.26 -17.40
N LYS A 74 -19.47 -13.80 -18.48
CA LYS A 74 -20.11 -13.59 -19.79
C LYS A 74 -20.42 -14.92 -20.51
N SER A 75 -19.75 -16.01 -20.16
CA SER A 75 -20.02 -17.34 -20.73
C SER A 75 -21.29 -17.93 -20.09
N MET A 76 -22.32 -18.23 -20.89
CA MET A 76 -23.71 -18.47 -20.48
C MET A 76 -23.98 -19.62 -19.48
N HIS A 77 -22.97 -20.39 -19.04
CA HIS A 77 -23.17 -21.55 -18.16
C HIS A 77 -23.28 -21.18 -16.67
N GLN A 78 -24.38 -21.59 -16.02
CA GLN A 78 -24.66 -21.29 -14.61
C GLN A 78 -23.59 -21.80 -13.63
N ILE A 79 -22.96 -22.94 -13.93
CA ILE A 79 -21.92 -23.56 -13.08
C ILE A 79 -20.67 -22.66 -12.98
N HIS A 80 -20.27 -22.04 -14.08
CA HIS A 80 -19.09 -21.18 -14.12
C HIS A 80 -19.25 -19.96 -13.20
N VAL A 81 -20.45 -19.37 -13.14
CA VAL A 81 -20.73 -18.21 -12.29
C VAL A 81 -20.59 -18.54 -10.80
N ILE A 82 -21.05 -19.73 -10.38
CA ILE A 82 -20.94 -20.17 -8.98
C ILE A 82 -19.46 -20.39 -8.60
N ILE A 83 -18.70 -21.06 -9.46
CA ILE A 83 -17.26 -21.30 -9.24
C ILE A 83 -16.50 -19.96 -9.18
N THR A 84 -16.79 -19.02 -10.08
CA THR A 84 -16.19 -17.68 -10.06
C THR A 84 -16.56 -16.92 -8.79
N GLY A 85 -17.80 -17.00 -8.31
CA GLY A 85 -18.20 -16.37 -7.06
C GLY A 85 -17.41 -16.89 -5.84
N ILE A 86 -17.22 -18.20 -5.74
CA ILE A 86 -16.42 -18.82 -4.67
C ILE A 86 -14.95 -18.40 -4.78
N LEU A 87 -14.39 -18.38 -5.99
CA LEU A 87 -13.01 -17.95 -6.23
C LEU A 87 -12.78 -16.49 -5.82
N ILE A 88 -13.69 -15.57 -6.20
CA ILE A 88 -13.60 -14.15 -5.84
C ILE A 88 -13.67 -13.99 -4.31
N LEU A 89 -14.58 -14.70 -3.64
CA LEU A 89 -14.71 -14.63 -2.18
C LEU A 89 -13.41 -15.08 -1.49
N LEU A 90 -12.80 -16.17 -1.96
CA LEU A 90 -11.52 -16.65 -1.43
C LEU A 90 -10.42 -15.60 -1.61
N VAL A 91 -10.31 -15.01 -2.80
CA VAL A 91 -9.29 -13.98 -3.09
C VAL A 91 -9.49 -12.74 -2.22
N VAL A 92 -10.73 -12.31 -1.98
CA VAL A 92 -11.03 -11.16 -1.09
C VAL A 92 -10.50 -11.39 0.33
N VAL A 93 -10.64 -12.60 0.87
CA VAL A 93 -10.15 -12.92 2.22
C VAL A 93 -8.61 -12.89 2.26
N ILE A 94 -7.94 -13.41 1.22
CA ILE A 94 -6.48 -13.37 1.11
C ILE A 94 -5.99 -11.92 0.98
N GLU A 95 -6.63 -11.11 0.14
CA GLU A 95 -6.27 -9.71 -0.07
C GLU A 95 -6.44 -8.89 1.20
N PHE A 96 -7.55 -9.08 1.92
CA PHE A 96 -7.78 -8.41 3.21
C PHE A 96 -6.71 -8.79 4.24
N SER A 97 -6.32 -10.07 4.30
CA SER A 97 -5.27 -10.54 5.21
C SER A 97 -3.91 -9.93 4.87
N CYS A 98 -3.58 -9.85 3.57
CA CYS A 98 -2.34 -9.22 3.10
C CYS A 98 -2.33 -7.71 3.38
N PHE A 99 -3.46 -7.03 3.20
CA PHE A 99 -3.60 -5.61 3.50
C PHE A 99 -3.36 -5.30 4.98
N VAL A 100 -3.98 -6.09 5.89
CA VAL A 100 -3.76 -5.96 7.34
C VAL A 100 -2.29 -6.20 7.68
N TRP A 101 -1.68 -7.24 7.11
CA TRP A 101 -0.25 -7.51 7.32
C TRP A 101 0.64 -6.35 6.87
N ALA A 102 0.36 -5.76 5.70
CA ALA A 102 1.10 -4.61 5.21
C ALA A 102 0.95 -3.38 6.12
N MET A 103 -0.24 -3.14 6.68
CA MET A 103 -0.47 -2.07 7.66
C MET A 103 0.36 -2.29 8.94
N VAL A 104 0.38 -3.52 9.46
CA VAL A 104 1.18 -3.87 10.65
C VAL A 104 2.67 -3.70 10.38
N VAL A 105 3.16 -4.14 9.22
CA VAL A 105 4.57 -3.94 8.84
C VAL A 105 4.90 -2.45 8.73
N TRP A 106 3.99 -1.64 8.18
CA TRP A 106 4.19 -0.20 8.07
C TRP A 106 4.31 0.48 9.44
N ASP A 107 3.48 0.12 10.40
CA ASP A 107 3.51 0.68 11.76
C ASP A 107 4.82 0.31 12.49
N ASN A 108 5.24 -0.95 12.37
CA ASN A 108 6.52 -1.39 12.92
C ASN A 108 7.70 -0.61 12.31
N VAL A 109 7.66 -0.33 11.01
CA VAL A 109 8.71 0.46 10.35
C VAL A 109 8.72 1.92 10.82
N GLU A 110 7.55 2.55 11.04
CA GLU A 110 7.50 3.91 11.57
C GLU A 110 8.10 3.99 12.99
N ILE A 111 7.83 2.99 13.82
CA ILE A 111 8.40 2.86 15.18
C ILE A 111 9.92 2.69 15.09
N ASP A 112 10.42 1.85 14.17
CA ASP A 112 11.85 1.55 14.03
C ASP A 112 12.65 2.75 13.49
N ILE A 113 12.05 3.57 12.61
CA ILE A 113 12.65 4.83 12.16
C ILE A 113 12.76 5.83 13.31
N LYS A 114 11.70 5.98 14.13
CA LYS A 114 11.71 6.89 15.28
C LYS A 114 12.74 6.47 16.33
N SER A 115 12.81 5.19 16.67
CA SER A 115 13.76 4.64 17.65
C SER A 115 15.21 4.78 17.17
N THR A 116 15.46 4.46 15.90
CA THR A 116 16.77 4.59 15.28
C THR A 116 17.21 6.05 15.23
N LEU A 117 16.32 6.97 14.84
CA LEU A 117 16.60 8.40 14.82
C LEU A 117 16.89 8.92 16.23
N SER A 118 16.10 8.53 17.25
CA SER A 118 16.38 8.92 18.64
C SER A 118 17.72 8.39 19.15
N HIS A 119 18.08 7.15 18.80
CA HIS A 119 19.35 6.54 19.20
C HIS A 119 20.54 7.23 18.50
N TYR A 120 20.41 7.59 17.22
CA TYR A 120 21.41 8.41 16.53
C TYR A 120 21.52 9.82 17.12
N PHE A 121 20.39 10.45 17.50
CA PHE A 121 20.39 11.75 18.19
C PHE A 121 21.14 11.67 19.52
N GLU A 122 20.85 10.66 20.33
CA GLU A 122 21.47 10.47 21.63
C GLU A 122 22.98 10.20 21.51
N HIS A 123 23.40 9.41 20.51
CA HIS A 123 24.81 9.12 20.23
C HIS A 123 25.57 10.34 19.67
N THR A 124 24.91 11.21 18.91
CA THR A 124 25.52 12.44 18.35
C THR A 124 25.64 13.53 19.42
N LEU A 125 24.71 13.58 20.38
CA LEU A 125 24.78 14.51 21.52
C LEU A 125 25.83 14.11 22.56
N THR A 126 26.14 12.81 22.69
CA THR A 126 27.18 12.32 23.63
C THR A 126 28.59 12.32 23.07
N LYS A 127 28.78 12.33 21.74
CA LYS A 127 30.09 12.51 21.09
C LYS A 127 30.25 13.94 20.59
N THR A 128 30.81 14.80 21.43
CA THR A 128 31.28 16.15 21.11
C THR A 128 32.50 16.18 20.16
N ASP A 129 32.63 15.19 19.27
CA ASP A 129 33.82 15.00 18.43
C ASP A 129 33.50 14.35 17.07
N THR A 130 32.27 14.50 16.56
CA THR A 130 31.91 13.95 15.25
C THR A 130 32.32 14.90 14.13
N THR A 131 33.29 14.42 13.35
CA THR A 131 33.69 14.87 12.02
C THR A 131 32.64 15.67 11.24
N ASP A 132 33.10 16.79 10.66
CA ASP A 132 32.38 17.79 9.85
C ASP A 132 31.33 17.23 8.86
N VAL A 133 31.55 16.00 8.36
CA VAL A 133 30.67 15.29 7.42
C VAL A 133 29.30 14.89 8.00
N ASP A 134 29.21 14.61 9.30
CA ASP A 134 27.97 14.19 9.93
C ASP A 134 27.05 15.40 10.14
N ILE A 135 27.61 16.54 10.53
CA ILE A 135 26.91 17.82 10.74
C ILE A 135 26.29 18.31 9.41
N ILE A 136 27.02 18.20 8.30
CA ILE A 136 26.53 18.55 6.95
C ILE A 136 25.40 17.61 6.50
N ARG A 137 25.40 16.35 6.94
CA ARG A 137 24.32 15.39 6.65
C ARG A 137 23.08 15.69 7.48
N TRP A 138 23.25 16.13 8.73
CA TRP A 138 22.17 16.58 9.62
C TRP A 138 21.49 17.87 9.13
N ASP A 139 22.24 18.88 8.70
CA ASP A 139 21.69 20.15 8.19
C ASP A 139 20.80 19.91 6.95
N ARG A 140 21.22 19.00 6.07
CA ARG A 140 20.45 18.63 4.88
C ARG A 140 19.11 17.97 5.21
N ILE A 141 19.02 17.23 6.32
CA ILE A 141 17.79 16.59 6.79
C ILE A 141 16.88 17.63 7.45
N GLN A 142 17.42 18.50 8.31
CA GLN A 142 16.65 19.55 8.98
C GLN A 142 16.02 20.54 7.98
N VAL A 143 16.77 20.98 6.96
CA VAL A 143 16.26 21.88 5.92
C VAL A 143 15.14 21.22 5.09
N LYS A 144 15.18 19.90 4.89
CA LYS A 144 14.20 19.17 4.08
C LYS A 144 12.92 18.83 4.86
N VAL A 145 13.01 18.66 6.18
CA VAL A 145 11.86 18.46 7.09
C VAL A 145 11.19 19.79 7.44
N SER A 146 11.93 20.89 7.56
CA SER A 146 11.38 22.22 7.88
C SER A 146 10.53 22.82 6.75
N LYS A 147 10.90 22.59 5.48
CA LYS A 147 10.16 23.11 4.31
C LYS A 147 8.69 22.64 4.17
N PRO A 148 8.34 21.35 4.37
CA PRO A 148 6.93 20.95 4.37
C PRO A 148 6.17 21.46 5.59
N LEU A 149 6.83 21.58 6.75
CA LEU A 149 6.20 22.09 7.99
C LEU A 149 5.83 23.57 7.88
N LEU A 150 6.72 24.40 7.32
CA LEU A 150 6.42 25.83 7.08
C LEU A 150 5.31 26.03 6.05
N ARG A 151 5.15 25.13 5.08
CA ARG A 151 4.08 25.20 4.08
C ARG A 151 2.71 24.86 4.66
N ILE A 152 2.66 23.98 5.66
CA ILE A 152 1.42 23.67 6.39
C ILE A 152 1.04 24.88 7.27
N PHE A 153 2.00 25.49 7.96
CA PHE A 153 1.76 26.63 8.84
C PHE A 153 1.34 27.93 8.10
N TRP A 154 1.69 28.08 6.81
CA TRP A 154 1.29 29.22 5.97
C TRP A 154 -0.07 29.04 5.27
N LEU A 155 -0.66 27.84 5.30
CA LEU A 155 -1.99 27.57 4.73
C LEU A 155 -3.12 27.70 5.76
N GLU A 156 -2.77 27.90 7.03
CA GLU A 156 -3.70 28.11 8.15
C GLU A 156 -3.77 29.57 8.64
N VAL A 157 -3.17 30.53 7.91
CA VAL A 157 -3.30 31.99 8.14
C VAL A 157 -3.82 32.66 6.87
#